data_AF-A0A1E4SYC9-F1
#
_entry.id   AF-A0A1E4SYC9-F1
#
_cell.length_a   1.000
_cell.length_b   1.000
_cell.length_c   1.000
_cell.angle_alpha   90.00
_cell.angle_beta   90.00
_cell.angle_gamma   90.00
#
_symmetry.space_group_name_H-M   'P 1'
#
loop_
_entity.id
_entity.type
_entity.pdbx_description
1 polymer ?
#
loop_
_entity_poly.entity_id
_entity_poly.type
_entity_poly.pdbx_seq_one_letter_code
_entity_poly.pdbx_strand_id
1 'polypeptide(L)'
;MTHIRFDGFDKAANYATLQTIKQLSLSTFKSCYPFINTDTLQELNNQLITFMKSKSIEQFNLIYEERNLKLKLDELDDLIHDGESRMINGNGGGDGGDDDSIFINSLNSNQLIQFKLLKLKENAVDELHDKLNNIITEKHKLINELNSLIDKTNNDLNSIDLTRLIQLSEIQTINDDEFDKLIDYII
;
A
#
# COMPACT_ATOMS: atom_id res chain seq x y z
N MET A 1 -6.58 -10.12 -9.58
CA MET A 1 -6.85 -9.25 -10.73
C MET A 1 -6.25 -9.90 -11.97
N THR A 2 -6.98 -9.95 -13.07
CA THR A 2 -6.56 -10.65 -14.30
C THR A 2 -6.19 -9.65 -15.36
N HIS A 3 -4.91 -9.56 -15.70
CA HIS A 3 -4.44 -8.81 -16.86
C HIS A 3 -4.78 -9.59 -18.13
N ILE A 4 -5.63 -9.02 -18.98
CA ILE A 4 -6.19 -9.72 -20.14
C ILE A 4 -5.85 -9.02 -21.46
N ARG A 5 -5.52 -7.72 -21.41
CA ARG A 5 -5.34 -6.93 -22.63
C ARG A 5 -4.07 -7.27 -23.37
N PHE A 6 -2.95 -7.40 -22.68
CA PHE A 6 -1.69 -7.76 -23.34
C PHE A 6 -1.80 -9.15 -24.00
N ASP A 7 -2.33 -10.13 -23.28
CA ASP A 7 -2.57 -11.47 -23.81
C ASP A 7 -3.54 -11.47 -25.00
N GLY A 8 -4.60 -10.66 -24.93
CA GLY A 8 -5.54 -10.48 -26.03
C GLY A 8 -4.89 -9.85 -27.26
N PHE A 9 -4.06 -8.83 -27.05
CA PHE A 9 -3.32 -8.16 -28.11
C PHE A 9 -2.30 -9.09 -28.78
N ASP A 10 -1.52 -9.84 -28.00
CA ASP A 10 -0.55 -10.80 -28.53
C ASP A 10 -1.25 -11.92 -29.32
N LYS A 11 -2.36 -12.45 -28.81
CA LYS A 11 -3.18 -13.43 -29.55
C LYS A 11 -3.70 -12.86 -30.87
N ALA A 12 -4.14 -11.62 -30.90
CA ALA A 12 -4.62 -10.97 -32.11
C ALA A 12 -3.50 -10.78 -33.15
N ALA A 13 -2.31 -10.36 -32.73
CA ALA A 13 -1.14 -10.22 -33.60
C ALA A 13 -0.69 -11.57 -34.19
N ASN A 14 -0.62 -12.60 -33.36
CA ASN A 14 -0.31 -13.96 -33.78
C ASN A 14 -1.36 -14.50 -34.77
N TYR A 15 -2.64 -14.28 -34.47
CA TYR A 15 -3.73 -14.68 -35.36
C TYR A 15 -3.66 -13.98 -36.72
N ALA A 16 -3.45 -12.66 -36.75
CA ALA A 16 -3.30 -11.90 -37.98
C ALA A 16 -2.15 -12.43 -38.84
N THR A 17 -1.00 -12.70 -38.22
CA THR A 17 0.17 -13.29 -38.89
C THR A 17 -0.16 -14.64 -39.53
N LEU A 18 -0.86 -15.51 -38.80
CA LEU A 18 -1.27 -16.81 -39.34
C LEU A 18 -2.23 -16.66 -40.52
N GLN A 19 -3.16 -15.70 -40.48
CA GLN A 19 -4.08 -15.45 -41.59
C GLN A 19 -3.35 -14.89 -42.82
N THR A 20 -2.38 -14.01 -42.64
CA THR A 20 -1.53 -13.52 -43.73
C THR A 20 -0.72 -14.65 -44.36
N ILE A 21 -0.13 -15.52 -43.54
CA ILE A 21 0.66 -16.68 -44.00
C ILE A 21 -0.21 -17.67 -44.79
N LYS A 22 -1.47 -17.89 -44.38
CA LYS A 22 -2.38 -18.79 -45.12
C LYS A 22 -2.63 -18.36 -46.57
N GLN A 23 -2.55 -17.06 -46.87
CA GLN A 23 -2.67 -16.56 -48.23
C GLN A 23 -1.46 -16.92 -49.11
N LEU A 24 -0.30 -17.19 -48.51
CA LEU A 24 0.92 -17.64 -49.19
C LEU A 24 0.87 -19.15 -49.47
N SER A 25 -0.22 -19.62 -50.05
CA SER A 25 -0.43 -21.04 -50.33
C SER A 25 0.45 -21.53 -51.49
N LEU A 26 0.79 -22.83 -51.47
CA LEU A 26 1.56 -23.45 -52.54
C LEU A 26 0.86 -23.36 -53.90
N SER A 27 -0.48 -23.39 -53.95
CA SER A 27 -1.23 -23.25 -55.21
C SER A 27 -1.06 -21.86 -55.81
N THR A 28 -1.08 -20.81 -54.97
CA THR A 28 -0.77 -19.43 -55.40
C THR A 28 0.64 -19.36 -55.98
N PHE A 29 1.64 -19.95 -55.31
CA PHE A 29 3.02 -20.01 -55.81
C PHE A 29 3.13 -20.73 -57.15
N LYS A 30 2.47 -21.88 -57.32
CA LYS A 30 2.45 -22.62 -58.59
C LYS A 30 1.81 -21.81 -59.73
N SER A 31 0.76 -21.06 -59.44
CA SER A 31 0.11 -20.20 -60.45
C SER A 31 0.98 -19.03 -60.90
N CYS A 32 1.78 -18.45 -59.99
CA CYS A 32 2.68 -17.34 -60.30
C CYS A 32 3.99 -17.79 -60.96
N TYR A 33 4.45 -19.02 -60.70
CA TYR A 33 5.72 -19.56 -61.18
C TYR A 33 5.55 -20.92 -61.88
N PRO A 34 4.80 -21.00 -62.99
CA PRO A 34 4.42 -22.28 -63.61
C PRO A 34 5.59 -23.07 -64.21
N PHE A 35 6.71 -22.41 -64.50
CA PHE A 35 7.88 -23.03 -65.14
C PHE A 35 8.91 -23.61 -64.15
N ILE A 36 8.70 -23.42 -62.84
CA ILE A 36 9.62 -23.92 -61.81
C ILE A 36 9.13 -25.29 -61.32
N ASN A 37 10.07 -26.18 -60.98
CA ASN A 37 9.76 -27.46 -60.37
C ASN A 37 8.92 -27.26 -59.08
N THR A 38 7.85 -28.04 -58.97
CA THR A 38 6.96 -28.09 -57.80
C THR A 38 7.71 -28.36 -56.49
N ASP A 39 8.70 -29.25 -56.48
CA ASP A 39 9.44 -29.62 -55.27
C ASP A 39 10.28 -28.43 -54.77
N THR A 40 10.92 -27.70 -55.69
CA THR A 40 11.67 -26.49 -55.38
C THR A 40 10.74 -25.37 -54.86
N LEU A 41 9.57 -25.21 -55.46
CA LEU A 41 8.57 -24.24 -55.01
C LEU A 41 8.02 -24.59 -53.62
N GLN A 42 7.80 -25.87 -53.33
CA GLN A 42 7.33 -26.32 -52.03
C GLN A 42 8.37 -26.07 -50.94
N GLU A 43 9.63 -26.37 -51.20
CA GLU A 43 10.72 -26.09 -50.26
C GLU A 43 10.84 -24.59 -49.99
N LEU A 44 10.83 -23.75 -51.03
CA LEU A 44 10.90 -22.30 -50.89
C LEU A 44 9.68 -21.73 -50.16
N ASN A 45 8.48 -22.25 -50.43
CA ASN A 45 7.26 -21.86 -49.73
C ASN A 45 7.34 -22.19 -48.23
N ASN A 46 7.80 -23.39 -47.88
CA ASN A 46 7.99 -23.78 -46.48
C ASN A 46 9.02 -22.91 -45.76
N GLN A 47 10.15 -22.62 -46.41
CA GLN A 47 11.17 -21.73 -45.86
C GLN A 47 10.63 -20.31 -45.65
N LEU A 48 9.90 -19.77 -46.63
CA LEU A 48 9.28 -18.45 -46.52
C LEU A 48 8.27 -18.39 -45.38
N ILE A 49 7.38 -19.39 -45.27
CA ILE A 49 6.38 -19.48 -44.20
C ILE A 49 7.08 -19.50 -42.82
N THR A 50 8.11 -20.33 -42.69
CA THR A 50 8.87 -20.47 -41.44
C THR A 50 9.57 -19.18 -41.07
N PHE A 51 10.26 -18.56 -42.04
CA PHE A 51 10.95 -17.30 -41.88
C PHE A 51 9.99 -16.18 -41.47
N MET A 52 8.90 -16.00 -42.21
CA MET A 52 7.90 -14.96 -41.92
C MET A 52 7.29 -15.13 -40.53
N LYS A 53 6.95 -16.37 -40.14
CA LYS A 53 6.40 -16.64 -38.81
C LYS A 53 7.41 -16.30 -37.72
N SER A 54 8.64 -16.81 -37.82
CA SER A 54 9.68 -16.60 -36.82
C SER A 54 10.05 -15.13 -36.69
N LYS A 55 10.31 -14.45 -37.82
CA LYS A 55 10.73 -13.06 -37.81
C LYS A 55 9.62 -12.11 -37.38
N SER A 56 8.38 -12.36 -37.75
CA SER A 56 7.27 -11.52 -37.29
C SER A 56 7.12 -11.58 -35.76
N ILE A 57 7.14 -12.79 -35.18
CA ILE A 57 7.04 -12.96 -33.72
C ILE A 57 8.23 -12.30 -33.01
N GLU A 58 9.45 -12.49 -33.51
CA GLU A 58 10.65 -11.85 -32.97
C GLU A 58 10.53 -10.31 -32.99
N GLN A 59 10.10 -9.74 -34.11
CA GLN A 59 9.93 -8.28 -34.24
C GLN A 59 8.80 -7.75 -33.34
N PHE A 60 7.70 -8.48 -33.19
CA PHE A 60 6.64 -8.08 -32.26
C PHE A 60 7.15 -8.07 -30.82
N ASN A 61 7.87 -9.09 -30.39
CA ASN A 61 8.43 -9.14 -29.04
C ASN A 61 9.38 -7.96 -28.78
N LEU A 62 10.25 -7.63 -29.74
CA LEU A 62 11.11 -6.45 -29.63
C LEU A 62 10.30 -5.16 -29.47
N ILE A 63 9.24 -4.97 -30.26
CA ILE A 63 8.35 -3.81 -30.14
C ILE A 63 7.65 -3.78 -28.78
N TYR A 64 7.24 -4.94 -28.25
CA TYR A 64 6.58 -5.04 -26.96
C TYR A 64 7.53 -4.60 -25.83
N GLU A 65 8.79 -5.03 -25.89
CA GLU A 65 9.84 -4.66 -24.94
C GLU A 65 10.20 -3.18 -25.07
N GLU A 66 10.51 -2.69 -26.27
CA GLU A 66 10.90 -1.30 -26.51
C GLU A 66 9.85 -0.29 -26.02
N ARG A 67 8.56 -0.63 -26.17
CA ARG A 67 7.46 0.26 -25.76
C ARG A 67 6.97 0.00 -24.34
N ASN A 68 7.51 -1.00 -23.65
CA ASN A 68 7.01 -1.53 -22.39
C ASN A 68 5.50 -1.78 -22.45
N LEU A 69 5.05 -2.41 -23.53
CA LEU A 69 3.62 -2.49 -23.86
C LEU A 69 2.85 -3.31 -22.83
N LYS A 70 3.46 -4.39 -22.33
CA LYS A 70 2.87 -5.23 -21.29
C LYS A 70 2.53 -4.43 -20.04
N LEU A 71 3.52 -3.74 -19.48
CA LEU A 71 3.34 -2.91 -18.28
C LEU A 71 2.24 -1.86 -18.50
N LYS A 72 2.22 -1.16 -19.64
CA LYS A 72 1.20 -0.13 -19.91
C LYS A 72 -0.21 -0.70 -20.06
N LEU A 73 -0.35 -1.89 -20.65
CA LEU A 73 -1.66 -2.53 -20.81
C LEU A 73 -2.13 -3.15 -19.49
N ASP A 74 -1.21 -3.65 -18.67
CA ASP A 74 -1.48 -4.14 -17.33
C ASP A 74 -1.92 -2.99 -16.42
N GLU A 75 -1.20 -1.85 -16.44
CA GLU A 75 -1.59 -0.60 -15.75
C GLU A 75 -2.96 -0.07 -16.23
N LEU A 76 -3.28 -0.22 -17.51
CA LEU A 76 -4.59 0.15 -18.03
C LEU A 76 -5.70 -0.77 -17.51
N ASP A 77 -5.46 -2.08 -17.43
CA ASP A 77 -6.39 -3.02 -16.80
C ASP A 77 -6.59 -2.65 -15.32
N ASP A 78 -5.52 -2.24 -14.64
CA ASP A 78 -5.56 -1.73 -13.25
C ASP A 78 -6.45 -0.50 -13.11
N LEU A 79 -6.24 0.51 -13.96
CA LEU A 79 -7.04 1.75 -13.95
C LEU A 79 -8.52 1.51 -14.24
N ILE A 80 -8.83 0.58 -15.15
CA ILE A 80 -10.22 0.27 -15.52
C ILE A 80 -10.94 -0.40 -14.36
N HIS A 81 -10.31 -1.39 -13.73
CA HIS A 81 -10.91 -2.06 -12.59
C HIS A 81 -11.05 -1.15 -11.37
N ASP A 82 -10.09 -0.24 -11.15
CA ASP A 82 -10.21 0.81 -10.13
C ASP A 82 -11.44 1.70 -10.43
N GLY A 83 -11.65 2.06 -11.70
CA GLY A 83 -12.83 2.78 -12.16
C GLY A 83 -14.14 2.02 -11.92
N GLU A 84 -14.20 0.75 -12.33
CA GLU A 84 -15.36 -0.13 -12.11
C GLU A 84 -15.64 -0.31 -10.62
N SER A 85 -14.60 -0.47 -9.80
CA SER A 85 -14.74 -0.62 -8.35
C SER A 85 -15.29 0.63 -7.69
N ARG A 86 -14.93 1.84 -8.16
CA ARG A 86 -15.50 3.11 -7.68
C ARG A 86 -16.98 3.24 -8.02
N MET A 87 -17.37 2.79 -9.22
CA MET A 87 -18.76 2.78 -9.67
C MET A 87 -19.62 1.84 -8.81
N ILE A 88 -19.09 0.64 -8.48
CA ILE A 88 -19.82 -0.36 -7.69
C ILE A 88 -19.90 0.02 -6.20
N ASN A 89 -18.83 0.56 -5.63
CA ASN A 89 -18.75 0.82 -4.19
C ASN A 89 -19.42 2.12 -3.71
N GLY A 90 -20.13 2.85 -4.59
CA GLY A 90 -20.95 4.01 -4.20
C GLY A 90 -20.18 5.18 -3.57
N ASN A 91 -18.84 5.18 -3.62
CA ASN A 91 -17.99 6.31 -3.23
C ASN A 91 -17.81 7.32 -4.38
N GLY A 92 -18.39 7.05 -5.56
CA GLY A 92 -18.77 8.10 -6.50
C GLY A 92 -20.00 8.80 -5.94
N GLY A 93 -19.85 10.08 -5.58
CA GLY A 93 -20.79 10.87 -4.78
C GLY A 93 -22.27 10.59 -5.07
N GLY A 94 -23.03 10.45 -4.00
CA GLY A 94 -24.48 10.27 -4.07
C GLY A 94 -25.18 11.39 -4.83
N ASP A 95 -26.34 11.01 -5.36
CA ASP A 95 -27.40 11.84 -5.92
C ASP A 95 -27.17 12.37 -7.35
N GLY A 96 -27.44 11.51 -8.33
CA GLY A 96 -28.02 11.92 -9.63
C GLY A 96 -27.26 12.92 -10.50
N GLY A 97 -25.96 13.13 -10.28
CA GLY A 97 -25.12 14.03 -11.07
C GLY A 97 -24.19 13.23 -11.97
N ASP A 98 -24.13 13.63 -13.25
CA ASP A 98 -23.21 13.10 -14.26
C ASP A 98 -21.84 12.74 -13.68
N ASP A 99 -21.44 11.48 -13.90
CA ASP A 99 -20.05 11.04 -13.80
C ASP A 99 -19.29 11.75 -14.93
N ASP A 100 -19.01 13.04 -14.72
CA ASP A 100 -18.19 13.84 -15.60
C ASP A 100 -16.78 13.28 -15.50
N SER A 101 -16.53 12.23 -16.28
CA SER A 101 -15.20 11.73 -16.59
C SER A 101 -14.32 12.95 -16.82
N ILE A 102 -13.37 13.19 -15.91
CA ILE A 102 -12.59 14.42 -15.94
C ILE A 102 -11.76 14.40 -17.22
N PHE A 103 -12.22 15.11 -18.25
CA PHE A 103 -11.53 15.20 -19.51
C PHE A 103 -10.22 15.94 -19.27
N ILE A 104 -9.08 15.24 -19.35
CA ILE A 104 -7.75 15.80 -19.10
C ILE A 104 -7.47 17.06 -19.94
N ASN A 105 -8.11 17.17 -21.11
CA ASN A 105 -7.99 18.33 -22.00
C ASN A 105 -8.74 19.59 -21.54
N SER A 106 -9.65 19.49 -20.55
CA SER A 106 -10.30 20.65 -19.93
C SER A 106 -9.56 21.14 -18.68
N LEU A 107 -8.62 20.35 -18.15
CA LEU A 107 -7.87 20.71 -16.96
C LEU A 107 -6.74 21.69 -17.29
N ASN A 108 -6.78 22.86 -16.64
CA ASN A 108 -5.68 23.81 -16.67
C ASN A 108 -4.49 23.25 -15.86
N SER A 109 -3.26 23.60 -16.25
CA SER A 109 -2.03 23.26 -15.52
C SER A 109 -2.10 23.60 -14.03
N ASN A 110 -2.77 24.70 -13.67
CA ASN A 110 -3.00 25.08 -12.27
C ASN A 110 -3.88 24.09 -11.51
N GLN A 111 -4.91 23.53 -12.14
CA GLN A 111 -5.80 22.54 -11.51
C GLN A 111 -5.07 21.20 -11.29
N LEU A 112 -4.21 20.79 -12.23
CA LEU A 112 -3.38 19.59 -12.08
C LEU A 112 -2.40 19.71 -10.90
N ILE A 113 -1.74 20.87 -10.79
CA ILE A 113 -0.81 21.16 -9.68
C ILE A 113 -1.58 21.18 -8.35
N GLN A 114 -2.75 21.80 -8.31
CA GLN A 114 -3.58 21.84 -7.11
C GLN A 114 -4.02 20.45 -6.66
N PHE A 115 -4.38 19.55 -7.58
CA PHE A 115 -4.77 18.18 -7.23
C PHE A 115 -3.59 17.42 -6.58
N LYS A 116 -2.40 17.53 -7.16
CA LYS A 116 -1.19 16.91 -6.59
C LYS A 116 -0.82 17.55 -5.25
N LEU A 117 -0.96 18.87 -5.12
CA LEU A 117 -0.72 19.59 -3.88
C LEU A 117 -1.71 19.19 -2.78
N LEU A 118 -2.98 18.95 -3.14
CA LEU A 118 -4.02 18.55 -2.21
C LEU A 118 -3.71 17.18 -1.61
N LYS A 119 -3.33 16.20 -2.44
CA LYS A 119 -2.90 14.87 -1.96
C LYS A 119 -1.68 14.95 -1.03
N LEU A 120 -0.72 15.84 -1.32
CA LEU A 120 0.43 16.06 -0.44
C LEU A 120 0.02 16.68 0.89
N LYS A 121 -0.91 17.63 0.87
CA LYS A 121 -1.45 18.26 2.09
C LYS A 121 -2.22 17.26 2.93
N GLU A 122 -3.03 16.41 2.32
CA GLU A 122 -3.79 15.35 3.00
C GLU A 122 -2.85 14.39 3.71
N ASN A 123 -1.85 13.84 3.01
CA ASN A 123 -0.83 12.99 3.61
C ASN A 123 -0.09 13.68 4.78
N ALA A 124 0.22 14.97 4.65
CA ALA A 124 0.88 15.73 5.71
C ALA A 124 -0.03 15.94 6.92
N VAL A 125 -1.33 16.14 6.70
CA VAL A 125 -2.34 16.26 7.77
C VAL A 125 -2.51 14.94 8.50
N ASP A 126 -2.51 13.81 7.79
CA ASP A 126 -2.58 12.47 8.40
C ASP A 126 -1.33 12.18 9.24
N GLU A 127 -0.13 12.48 8.72
CA GLU A 127 1.12 12.32 9.48
C GLU A 127 1.14 13.20 10.75
N LEU A 128 0.60 14.43 10.66
CA LEU A 128 0.46 15.31 11.81
C LEU A 128 -0.58 14.79 12.81
N HIS A 129 -1.68 14.21 12.35
CA HIS A 129 -2.66 13.56 13.21
C HIS A 129 -2.05 12.37 13.94
N ASP A 130 -1.28 11.54 13.27
CA ASP A 130 -0.58 10.41 13.89
C ASP A 130 0.42 10.89 14.95
N LYS A 131 1.20 11.94 14.67
CA LYS A 131 2.10 12.55 15.65
C LYS A 131 1.34 13.14 16.84
N LEU A 132 0.22 13.82 16.60
CA LEU A 132 -0.62 14.38 17.66
C LEU A 132 -1.18 13.26 18.55
N ASN A 133 -1.70 12.20 17.94
CA ASN A 133 -2.24 11.04 18.65
C ASN A 133 -1.14 10.37 19.49
N ASN A 134 0.07 10.21 18.95
CA ASN A 134 1.21 9.70 19.69
C ASN A 134 1.53 10.58 20.91
N ILE A 135 1.61 11.90 20.76
CA ILE A 135 1.85 12.83 21.88
C ILE A 135 0.73 12.75 22.92
N ILE A 136 -0.53 12.64 22.51
CA ILE A 136 -1.66 12.49 23.42
C ILE A 136 -1.52 11.18 24.22
N THR A 137 -1.16 10.07 23.56
CA THR A 137 -0.95 8.80 24.25
C THR A 137 0.23 8.84 25.22
N GLU A 138 1.33 9.51 24.85
CA GLU A 138 2.49 9.70 25.73
C GLU A 138 2.13 10.58 26.93
N LYS A 139 1.41 11.69 26.70
CA LYS A 139 0.89 12.55 27.77
C LYS A 139 0.02 11.74 28.73
N HIS A 140 -0.90 10.93 28.23
CA HIS A 140 -1.73 10.08 29.09
C HIS A 140 -0.92 9.05 29.88
N LYS A 141 0.10 8.42 29.27
CA LYS A 141 1.02 7.53 29.99
C LYS A 141 1.74 8.26 31.10
N LEU A 142 2.29 9.45 30.82
CA LEU A 142 3.03 10.24 31.80
C LEU A 142 2.15 10.73 32.95
N ILE A 143 0.91 11.12 32.66
CA ILE A 143 -0.08 11.47 33.69
C ILE A 143 -0.41 10.26 34.56
N ASN A 144 -0.58 9.08 33.96
CA ASN A 144 -0.86 7.84 34.70
C ASN A 144 0.34 7.44 35.58
N GLU A 145 1.57 7.58 35.09
CA GLU A 145 2.79 7.36 35.87
C GLU A 145 2.88 8.34 37.04
N LEU A 146 2.62 9.63 36.80
CA LEU A 146 2.61 10.66 37.84
C LEU A 146 1.56 10.36 38.92
N ASN A 147 0.33 10.02 38.52
CA ASN A 147 -0.72 9.65 39.45
C ASN A 147 -0.34 8.40 40.27
N SER A 148 0.25 7.39 39.63
CA SER A 148 0.73 6.20 40.34
C SER A 148 1.84 6.52 41.34
N LEU A 149 2.69 7.51 41.05
CA LEU A 149 3.75 7.96 41.94
C LEU A 149 3.21 8.79 43.10
N ILE A 150 2.20 9.63 42.85
CA ILE A 150 1.44 10.34 43.89
C ILE A 150 0.77 9.33 44.81
N ASP A 151 0.10 8.32 44.27
CA ASP A 151 -0.55 7.28 45.06
C ASP A 151 0.46 6.48 45.90
N LYS A 152 1.62 6.13 45.32
CA LYS A 152 2.73 5.52 46.07
C LYS A 152 3.24 6.43 47.18
N THR A 153 3.47 7.70 46.91
CA THR A 153 3.96 8.68 47.91
C THR A 153 2.93 8.89 49.02
N ASN A 154 1.64 8.95 48.70
CA ASN A 154 0.57 9.05 49.68
C ASN A 154 0.45 7.77 50.52
N ASN A 155 0.59 6.60 49.90
CA ASN A 155 0.63 5.33 50.65
C ASN A 155 1.87 5.25 51.54
N ASP A 156 3.03 5.69 51.05
CA ASP A 156 4.27 5.76 51.83
C ASP A 156 4.10 6.74 53.01
N LEU A 157 3.53 7.93 52.80
CA LEU A 157 3.21 8.90 53.85
C LEU A 157 2.20 8.36 54.87
N ASN A 158 1.17 7.64 54.43
CA ASN A 158 0.21 7.00 55.32
C ASN A 158 0.82 5.80 56.07
N SER A 159 1.82 5.14 55.48
CA SER A 159 2.59 4.06 56.11
C SER A 159 3.68 4.57 57.05
N ILE A 160 4.10 5.83 56.88
CA ILE A 160 4.86 6.59 57.88
C ILE A 160 3.87 6.89 59.01
N ASP A 161 3.76 5.88 59.86
CA ASP A 161 2.91 5.81 61.01
C ASP A 161 3.27 6.95 61.99
N LEU A 162 2.61 8.10 61.85
CA LEU A 162 2.62 9.20 62.81
C LEU A 162 2.35 8.70 64.24
N THR A 163 1.60 7.60 64.37
CA THR A 163 1.35 6.88 65.62
C THR A 163 2.62 6.33 66.26
N ARG A 164 3.61 5.88 65.48
CA ARG A 164 4.88 5.34 65.98
C ARG A 164 5.84 6.44 66.45
N LEU A 165 5.79 7.62 65.81
CA LEU A 165 6.50 8.82 66.28
C LEU A 165 5.87 9.39 67.56
N ILE A 166 4.54 9.36 67.68
CA ILE A 166 3.83 9.74 68.92
C ILE A 166 4.14 8.74 70.04
N GLN A 167 4.12 7.43 69.78
CA GLN A 167 4.50 6.42 70.77
C GLN A 167 5.97 6.52 71.22
N LEU A 168 6.90 6.88 70.32
CA LEU A 168 8.29 7.14 70.69
C LEU A 168 8.43 8.40 71.56
N SER A 169 7.59 9.41 71.37
CA SER A 169 7.54 10.58 72.26
C SER A 169 6.91 10.28 73.62
N GLU A 170 5.94 9.35 73.70
CA GLU A 170 5.31 8.93 74.96
C GLU A 170 6.21 8.01 75.79
N ILE A 171 7.11 7.22 75.17
CA ILE A 171 8.09 6.38 75.89
C ILE A 171 9.17 7.23 76.60
N GLN A 172 9.38 8.50 76.22
CA GLN A 172 10.23 9.43 76.96
C GLN A 172 9.58 9.92 78.28
N THR A 173 8.32 9.57 78.55
CA THR A 173 7.61 9.91 79.79
C THR A 173 7.36 8.70 80.69
N ILE A 174 8.28 7.74 80.73
CA ILE A 174 8.35 6.83 81.87
C ILE A 174 8.84 7.67 83.06
N ASN A 175 7.90 7.94 83.97
CA ASN A 175 8.04 8.74 85.18
C ASN A 175 9.26 8.34 86.03
N ASP A 176 10.10 9.32 86.35
CA ASP A 176 11.16 9.23 87.36
C ASP A 176 10.66 8.70 88.73
N ASP A 177 9.36 8.88 89.04
CA ASP A 177 8.70 8.42 90.28
C ASP A 177 8.63 6.89 90.45
N GLU A 178 8.68 6.08 89.39
CA GLU A 178 8.72 4.62 89.50
C GLU A 178 10.14 4.07 89.69
N PHE A 179 11.16 4.85 89.30
CA PHE A 179 12.57 4.51 89.51
C PHE A 179 12.98 4.75 90.97
N ASP A 180 12.49 5.84 91.58
CA ASP A 180 12.73 6.14 93.01
C ASP A 180 12.13 5.08 93.94
N LYS A 181 10.97 4.51 93.60
CA LYS A 181 10.37 3.40 94.36
C LYS A 181 11.13 2.08 94.25
N LEU A 182 11.92 1.89 93.20
CA LEU A 182 12.79 0.72 93.04
C LEU A 182 14.12 0.87 93.79
N ILE A 183 14.60 2.10 93.97
CA ILE A 183 15.78 2.42 94.79
C ILE A 183 15.45 2.25 96.28
N ASP A 184 14.26 2.65 96.73
CA ASP A 184 13.81 2.49 98.13
C ASP A 184 13.52 1.04 98.55
N TYR A 185 13.45 0.10 97.60
CA TYR A 185 13.32 -1.35 97.89
C TYR A 185 14.68 -2.07 97.98
N ILE A 186 15.75 -1.42 97.54
CA ILE A 186 17.11 -2.00 97.46
C ILE A 186 18.06 -1.41 98.52
N ILE A 187 17.69 -0.29 99.16
CA ILE A 187 18.41 0.33 100.30
C ILE A 187 17.72 -0.05 101.61
#